data_AF-A0A160VBM2-F1
#
_entry.id   AF-A0A160VBM2-F1
#
_cell.length_a   1.000
_cell.length_b   1.000
_cell.length_c   1.000
_cell.angle_alpha   90.00
_cell.angle_beta   90.00
_cell.angle_gamma   90.00
#
_symmetry.space_group_name_H-M   'P 1'
#
loop_
_entity.id
_entity.type
_entity.pdbx_description
1 polymer ?
#
loop_
_entity_poly.entity_id
_entity_poly.type
_entity_poly.pdbx_seq_one_letter_code
_entity_poly.pdbx_strand_id
1 'polypeptide(L)'
;MEIDPADNGIAWDYRGEPAISFYSYQISGAERQPNGNTLICEGATGRFIEVTSGHQIVWEYINPLFADSGRLAGGSASGQANSVFRAHRFAPDDPAFQGRDLDPAQYGNLNRILGTA
;
A
#
# COMPACT_ATOMS: atom_id res chain seq x y z
N MET A 1 0.93 5.41 -12.77
CA MET A 1 1.14 6.53 -13.71
C MET A 1 -0.02 7.49 -13.61
N GLU A 2 0.23 8.75 -13.90
CA GLU A 2 -0.72 9.85 -13.96
C GLU A 2 -0.69 10.40 -15.37
N ILE A 3 -1.89 10.59 -15.94
CA ILE A 3 -2.10 11.06 -17.29
C ILE A 3 -2.79 12.42 -17.23
N ASP A 4 -2.27 13.40 -17.96
CA ASP A 4 -2.97 14.67 -18.16
C ASP A 4 -4.11 14.45 -19.18
N PRO A 5 -5.39 14.63 -18.79
CA PRO A 5 -6.51 14.42 -19.70
C PRO A 5 -6.59 15.47 -20.82
N ALA A 6 -5.87 16.59 -20.73
CA ALA A 6 -5.87 17.62 -21.77
C ALA A 6 -5.13 17.17 -23.04
N ASP A 7 -4.05 16.40 -22.90
CA ASP A 7 -3.19 15.99 -24.02
C ASP A 7 -2.84 14.49 -24.03
N ASN A 8 -3.30 13.72 -23.05
CA ASN A 8 -2.94 12.31 -22.80
C ASN A 8 -1.45 12.06 -22.53
N GLY A 9 -0.70 13.10 -22.16
CA GLY A 9 0.70 13.01 -21.75
C GLY A 9 0.85 12.33 -20.39
N ILE A 10 2.00 11.72 -20.16
CA ILE A 10 2.37 11.19 -18.84
C ILE A 10 2.83 12.37 -17.98
N ALA A 11 1.97 12.81 -17.06
CA ALA A 11 2.29 13.88 -16.12
C ALA A 11 3.25 13.39 -15.02
N TRP A 12 3.10 12.12 -14.62
CA TRP A 12 3.97 11.48 -13.64
C TRP A 12 3.91 9.95 -13.75
N ASP A 13 5.02 9.28 -13.48
CA ASP A 13 5.02 7.84 -13.25
C ASP A 13 6.07 7.42 -12.23
N TYR A 14 5.94 6.19 -11.75
CA TYR A 14 6.90 5.55 -10.88
C TYR A 14 7.12 4.12 -11.36
N ARG A 15 8.38 3.71 -11.40
CA ARG A 15 8.82 2.39 -11.85
C ARG A 15 10.00 1.95 -11.00
N GLY A 16 10.10 0.65 -10.75
CA GLY A 16 11.32 0.06 -10.20
C GLY A 16 12.44 0.03 -11.23
N GLU A 17 13.69 -0.01 -10.77
CA GLU A 17 14.87 -0.23 -11.60
C GLU A 17 15.66 -1.43 -11.02
N PRO A 18 15.65 -2.60 -11.68
CA PRO A 18 14.94 -2.93 -12.93
C PRO A 18 13.42 -2.97 -12.76
N ALA A 19 12.66 -2.84 -13.85
CA ALA A 19 11.19 -2.79 -13.82
C ALA A 19 10.53 -3.95 -13.06
N ILE A 20 11.13 -5.14 -13.09
CA ILE A 20 10.65 -6.33 -12.37
C ILE A 20 10.65 -6.16 -10.85
N SER A 21 11.47 -5.26 -10.30
CA SER A 21 11.56 -4.98 -8.85
C SER A 21 10.29 -4.34 -8.27
N PHE A 22 9.40 -3.83 -9.12
CA PHE A 22 8.14 -3.18 -8.75
C PHE A 22 6.93 -3.85 -9.41
N TYR A 23 7.11 -5.04 -9.98
CA TYR A 23 6.04 -5.74 -10.69
C TYR A 23 5.14 -6.52 -9.72
N SER A 24 3.85 -6.18 -9.72
CA SER A 24 2.81 -6.93 -9.02
C SER A 24 1.90 -7.62 -10.04
N TYR A 25 1.91 -8.96 -10.08
CA TYR A 25 1.24 -9.75 -11.11
C TYR A 25 -0.30 -9.78 -11.00
N GLN A 26 -0.83 -9.33 -9.87
CA GLN A 26 -2.25 -9.17 -9.60
C GLN A 26 -2.42 -8.08 -8.56
N ILE A 27 -3.63 -7.52 -8.46
CA ILE A 27 -4.16 -6.62 -7.41
C ILE A 27 -3.21 -5.49 -6.97
N SER A 28 -3.65 -4.25 -6.94
CA SER A 28 -2.80 -3.13 -6.54
C SER A 28 -3.63 -1.87 -6.35
N GLY A 29 -2.96 -0.80 -5.97
CA GLY A 29 -3.55 0.54 -5.97
C GLY A 29 -2.47 1.61 -5.99
N ALA A 30 -2.85 2.80 -6.41
CA ALA A 30 -2.08 4.02 -6.20
C ALA A 30 -3.07 5.13 -5.84
N GLU A 31 -2.73 5.94 -4.84
CA GLU A 31 -3.58 7.02 -4.34
C GLU A 31 -2.73 8.25 -4.05
N ARG A 32 -3.04 9.37 -4.71
CA ARG A 32 -2.42 10.65 -4.43
C ARG A 32 -2.91 11.16 -3.08
N GLN A 33 -1.97 11.47 -2.20
CA GLN A 33 -2.22 11.99 -0.86
C GLN A 33 -2.27 13.53 -0.88
N PRO A 34 -2.93 14.18 0.11
CA PRO A 34 -3.03 15.64 0.18
C PRO A 34 -1.68 16.38 0.25
N ASN A 35 -0.62 15.72 0.73
CA ASN A 35 0.74 16.27 0.78
C ASN A 35 1.47 16.22 -0.58
N GLY A 36 0.85 15.67 -1.63
CA GLY A 36 1.43 15.52 -2.96
C GLY A 36 2.16 14.19 -3.19
N ASN A 37 2.41 13.39 -2.16
CA ASN A 37 2.98 12.05 -2.28
C ASN A 37 1.95 11.06 -2.83
N THR A 38 2.42 9.93 -3.33
CA THR A 38 1.57 8.83 -3.80
C THR A 38 1.76 7.62 -2.89
N LEU A 39 0.69 7.17 -2.24
CA LEU A 39 0.63 5.85 -1.62
C LEU A 39 0.47 4.81 -2.73
N ILE A 40 1.28 3.77 -2.72
CA ILE A 40 1.25 2.67 -3.68
C ILE A 40 1.08 1.36 -2.91
N CYS A 41 0.21 0.50 -3.41
CA CYS A 41 0.00 -0.86 -2.94
C CYS A 41 0.51 -1.85 -4.00
N GLU A 42 1.68 -2.46 -3.75
CA GLU A 42 2.17 -3.63 -4.48
C GLU A 42 1.48 -4.88 -3.91
N GLY A 43 0.27 -5.12 -4.42
CA GLY A 43 -0.66 -6.00 -3.73
C GLY A 43 -0.24 -7.47 -3.71
N ALA A 44 0.45 -7.97 -4.73
CA ALA A 44 0.89 -9.37 -4.78
C ALA A 44 2.02 -9.69 -3.79
N THR A 45 2.83 -8.71 -3.42
CA THR A 45 3.94 -8.84 -2.45
C THR A 45 3.57 -8.32 -1.06
N GLY A 46 2.34 -7.80 -0.91
CA GLY A 46 1.86 -7.22 0.34
C GLY A 46 2.66 -6.00 0.79
N ARG A 47 3.35 -5.32 -0.13
CA ARG A 47 4.19 -4.15 0.14
C ARG A 47 3.41 -2.87 -0.15
N PHE A 48 3.52 -1.90 0.75
CA PHE A 48 3.00 -0.56 0.58
C PHE A 48 4.14 0.44 0.71
N ILE A 49 4.16 1.44 -0.16
CA ILE A 49 5.17 2.51 -0.14
C ILE A 49 4.48 3.86 -0.30
N GLU A 50 4.98 4.88 0.38
CA GLU A 50 4.64 6.27 0.09
C GLU A 50 5.81 6.90 -0.65
N VAL A 51 5.55 7.43 -1.85
CA VAL A 51 6.57 7.95 -2.76
C VAL A 51 6.34 9.44 -3.00
N THR A 52 7.39 10.25 -2.92
CA THR A 52 7.33 11.67 -3.28
C THR A 52 7.20 11.85 -4.79
N SER A 53 6.80 13.05 -5.23
CA SER A 53 6.80 13.40 -6.67
C SER A 53 8.18 13.31 -7.32
N GLY A 54 9.26 13.46 -6.53
CA GLY A 54 10.66 13.25 -6.93
C GLY A 54 11.15 11.80 -6.80
N HIS A 55 10.23 10.83 -6.82
CA HIS A 55 10.51 9.39 -6.87
C HIS A 55 11.25 8.82 -5.65
N GLN A 56 11.17 9.48 -4.49
CA GLN A 56 11.76 8.98 -3.25
C GLN A 56 10.74 8.22 -2.41
N ILE A 57 11.05 6.99 -2.01
CA ILE A 57 10.27 6.27 -1.00
C ILE A 57 10.53 6.92 0.37
N VAL A 58 9.49 7.44 1.01
CA VAL A 58 9.57 8.10 2.33
C VAL A 58 8.90 7.32 3.44
N TRP A 59 8.15 6.28 3.10
CA TRP A 59 7.58 5.32 4.02
C TRP A 59 7.41 3.98 3.32
N GLU A 60 7.58 2.90 4.07
CA GLU A 60 7.43 1.53 3.57
C GLU A 60 6.85 0.64 4.66
N TYR A 61 5.96 -0.26 4.26
CA TYR A 61 5.43 -1.31 5.10
C TYR A 61 5.24 -2.59 4.30
N ILE A 62 5.51 -3.73 4.93
CA ILE A 62 5.25 -5.05 4.35
C ILE A 62 4.28 -5.78 5.26
N ASN A 63 3.17 -6.25 4.71
CA ASN A 63 2.18 -7.04 5.43
C ASN A 63 2.83 -8.29 6.05
N PRO A 64 2.90 -8.41 7.39
CA PRO A 64 3.53 -9.55 8.05
C PRO A 64 2.60 -10.78 8.11
N LEU A 65 1.33 -10.64 7.74
CA LEU A 65 0.33 -11.69 7.84
C LEU A 65 0.33 -12.56 6.58
N PHE A 66 0.91 -13.75 6.70
CA PHE A 66 0.87 -14.78 5.68
C PHE A 66 -0.28 -15.74 5.92
N ALA A 67 -1.02 -16.06 4.85
CA ALA A 67 -2.07 -17.06 4.85
C ALA A 67 -1.90 -18.03 3.68
N ASP A 68 -2.66 -19.13 3.70
CA ASP A 68 -2.69 -20.07 2.57
C ASP A 68 -3.08 -19.34 1.27
N SER A 69 -2.20 -19.41 0.29
CA SER A 69 -2.36 -18.68 -0.97
C SER A 69 -3.52 -19.22 -1.81
N GLY A 70 -3.68 -20.54 -1.87
CA GLY A 70 -4.70 -21.16 -2.73
C GLY A 70 -6.13 -20.97 -2.23
N ARG A 71 -6.31 -20.75 -0.92
CA ARG A 71 -7.62 -20.68 -0.26
C ARG A 71 -7.99 -19.32 0.30
N LEU A 72 -7.01 -18.51 0.72
CA LEU A 72 -7.26 -17.28 1.50
C LEU A 72 -6.64 -16.03 0.86
N ALA A 73 -5.31 -15.97 0.76
CA ALA A 73 -4.62 -14.75 0.33
C ALA A 73 -4.67 -14.54 -1.20
N GLY A 74 -4.75 -15.62 -1.97
CA GLY A 74 -4.74 -15.57 -3.43
C GLY A 74 -3.34 -15.32 -4.02
N GLY A 75 -3.20 -15.60 -5.32
CA GLY A 75 -2.02 -15.30 -6.13
C GLY A 75 -1.21 -16.50 -6.62
N SER A 76 -1.17 -17.56 -5.83
CA SER A 76 -0.64 -18.87 -6.22
C SER A 76 -1.60 -19.98 -5.79
N ALA A 77 -1.63 -21.09 -6.54
CA ALA A 77 -2.44 -22.27 -6.22
C ALA A 77 -1.97 -23.00 -4.94
N SER A 78 -0.75 -22.73 -4.47
CA SER A 78 -0.16 -23.33 -3.28
C SER A 78 0.82 -22.38 -2.59
N GLY A 79 1.22 -22.73 -1.37
CA GLY A 79 2.16 -21.95 -0.56
C GLY A 79 1.46 -20.91 0.32
N GLN A 80 2.26 -20.02 0.90
CA GLN A 80 1.78 -18.90 1.71
C GLN A 80 1.95 -17.59 0.96
N ALA A 81 1.00 -16.67 1.14
CA ALA A 81 1.07 -15.33 0.59
C ALA A 81 0.54 -14.31 1.61
N ASN A 82 1.04 -13.09 1.51
CA ASN A 82 0.61 -11.92 2.28
C ASN A 82 -0.08 -10.89 1.36
N SER A 83 -0.64 -11.35 0.24
CA SER A 83 -1.30 -10.54 -0.79
C SER A 83 -2.36 -9.61 -0.20
N VAL A 84 -2.41 -8.36 -0.68
CA VAL A 84 -3.40 -7.35 -0.25
C VAL A 84 -4.03 -6.69 -1.47
N PHE A 85 -5.37 -6.64 -1.49
CA PHE A 85 -6.12 -6.12 -2.62
C PHE A 85 -5.90 -4.62 -2.86
N ARG A 86 -5.93 -3.83 -1.78
CA ARG A 86 -5.77 -2.38 -1.80
C ARG A 86 -5.37 -1.87 -0.41
N ALA A 87 -4.65 -0.75 -0.39
CA ALA A 87 -4.39 0.04 0.82
C ALA A 87 -4.90 1.47 0.63
N HIS A 88 -5.36 2.08 1.72
CA HIS A 88 -5.77 3.48 1.81
C HIS A 88 -5.09 4.10 3.02
N ARG A 89 -4.77 5.39 2.93
CA ARG A 89 -4.20 6.15 4.03
C ARG A 89 -5.18 7.26 4.39
N PHE A 90 -5.57 7.28 5.66
CA PHE A 90 -6.47 8.30 6.20
C PHE A 90 -5.66 9.32 7.00
N ALA A 91 -6.06 10.58 6.93
CA ALA A 91 -5.47 11.61 7.78
C ALA A 91 -5.92 11.42 9.24
N PRO A 92 -5.14 11.87 10.24
CA PRO A 92 -5.53 11.75 11.65
C PRO A 92 -6.88 12.41 11.99
N ASP A 93 -7.29 13.42 11.21
CA ASP A 93 -8.54 14.17 11.33
C ASP A 93 -9.63 13.70 10.36
N ASP A 94 -9.46 12.55 9.70
CA ASP A 94 -10.44 12.02 8.75
C ASP A 94 -11.82 11.85 9.41
N PRO A 95 -12.92 12.29 8.75
CA PRO A 95 -14.28 12.14 9.27
C PRO A 95 -14.65 10.71 9.67
N ALA A 96 -14.04 9.69 9.05
CA ALA A 96 -14.25 8.29 9.41
C ALA A 96 -13.90 7.97 10.86
N PHE A 97 -13.03 8.77 11.48
CA PHE A 97 -12.54 8.60 12.85
C PHE A 97 -13.32 9.41 13.90
N GLN A 98 -14.20 10.32 13.50
CA GLN A 98 -14.93 11.18 14.45
C GLN A 98 -15.79 10.35 15.43
N GLY A 99 -15.64 10.64 16.72
CA GLY A 99 -16.38 9.96 17.79
C GLY A 99 -15.93 8.52 18.06
N ARG A 100 -14.84 8.05 17.43
CA ARG A 100 -14.24 6.75 17.72
C ARG A 100 -13.13 6.88 18.76
N ASP A 101 -13.05 5.91 19.67
CA ASP A 101 -11.90 5.75 20.54
C ASP A 101 -10.77 5.09 19.74
N LEU A 102 -9.64 5.78 19.63
CA LEU A 102 -8.46 5.34 18.90
C LEU A 102 -7.27 5.07 19.84
N ASP A 103 -7.51 4.85 21.14
CA ASP A 103 -6.44 4.53 22.09
C ASP A 103 -5.63 3.30 21.62
N PRO A 104 -4.36 3.47 21.20
CA PRO A 104 -3.55 2.37 20.70
C PRO A 104 -3.25 1.33 21.78
N ALA A 105 -3.39 1.65 23.06
CA ALA A 105 -3.20 0.71 24.15
C ALA A 105 -4.24 -0.42 24.13
N GLN A 106 -5.46 -0.14 23.67
CA GLN A 106 -6.52 -1.17 23.54
C GLN A 106 -6.17 -2.23 22.49
N TYR A 107 -5.26 -1.90 21.56
CA TYR A 107 -4.80 -2.78 20.47
C TYR A 107 -3.31 -3.12 20.58
N GLY A 108 -2.71 -3.02 21.78
CA GLY A 108 -1.26 -3.16 21.95
C GLY A 108 -0.68 -4.50 21.46
N ASN A 109 -1.45 -5.59 21.50
CA ASN A 109 -1.04 -6.87 20.92
C ASN A 109 -1.00 -6.84 19.39
N LEU A 110 -2.02 -6.26 18.75
CA LEU A 110 -2.07 -6.10 17.30
C LEU A 110 -1.01 -5.11 16.82
N ASN A 111 -0.85 -3.97 17.50
CA ASN A 111 0.17 -2.98 17.18
C ASN A 111 1.60 -3.54 17.33
N ARG A 112 1.83 -4.53 18.21
CA ARG A 112 3.12 -5.21 18.28
C ARG A 112 3.37 -6.14 17.09
N ILE A 113 2.33 -6.73 16.53
CA ILE A 113 2.41 -7.70 15.42
C ILE A 113 2.38 -6.97 14.07
N LEU A 114 1.58 -5.91 13.96
CA LEU A 114 1.26 -5.18 12.74
C LEU A 114 1.88 -3.79 12.69
N GLY A 115 2.38 -3.26 13.79
CA GLY A 115 3.11 -2.00 13.78
C GLY A 115 4.56 -2.25 13.40
N THR A 116 5.05 -1.54 12.39
CA THR A 116 6.49 -1.39 12.18
C THR A 116 7.10 -0.72 13.40
N ALA A 117 8.11 -1.37 14.00
CA ALA A 117 8.95 -0.78 15.04
C ALA A 117 9.67 0.49 14.54
#